data_AF-A0A0V0GIY6-F1
#
_entry.id   AF-A0A0V0GIY6-F1
#
_cell.length_a   1.000
_cell.length_b   1.000
_cell.length_c   1.000
_cell.angle_alpha   90.00
_cell.angle_beta   90.00
_cell.angle_gamma   90.00
#
_symmetry.space_group_name_H-M   'P 1'
#
loop_
_entity.id
_entity.type
_entity.pdbx_description
1 polymer ?
#
loop_
_entity_poly.entity_id
_entity_poly.type
_entity_poly.pdbx_seq_one_letter_code
_entity_poly.pdbx_strand_id
1 'polypeptide(L)'
;MSTVPEEAIEVISQSIGISNLSPDVLPALAADVEYRIREIMQEAIKCMRHSKRTTLSTDDVDSALTLRNVEPIYGFASGDPLRFRRAAGHKDLFYIEEKDIEFKDVIE
;
A
#
# COMPACT_ATOMS: atom_id res chain seq x y z
N MET A 1 0.30 -10.92 18.09
CA MET A 1 -0.41 -9.66 17.78
C MET A 1 -0.03 -9.25 16.39
N SER A 2 -0.96 -8.60 15.67
CA SER A 2 -0.70 -8.11 14.32
C SER A 2 0.44 -7.08 14.32
N THR A 3 1.20 -6.97 13.23
CA THR A 3 2.17 -5.89 13.03
C THR A 3 1.54 -4.63 12.43
N VAL A 4 0.29 -4.70 11.99
CA VAL A 4 -0.46 -3.55 11.49
C VAL A 4 -0.93 -2.70 12.68
N PRO A 5 -0.60 -1.40 12.73
CA PRO A 5 -1.06 -0.52 13.81
C PRO A 5 -2.58 -0.37 13.81
N GLU A 6 -3.20 -0.47 14.98
CA GLU A 6 -4.64 -0.27 15.15
C GLU A 6 -5.05 1.17 14.78
N GLU A 7 -4.15 2.13 15.03
CA GLU A 7 -4.32 3.54 14.66
C GLU A 7 -4.46 3.74 13.15
N ALA A 8 -3.82 2.89 12.32
CA ALA A 8 -3.96 2.98 10.87
C ALA A 8 -5.39 2.65 10.42
N ILE A 9 -6.04 1.70 11.08
CA ILE A 9 -7.43 1.33 10.82
C ILE A 9 -8.37 2.45 11.26
N GLU A 10 -8.10 3.05 12.42
CA GLU A 10 -8.88 4.18 12.93
C GLU A 10 -8.79 5.41 12.03
N VAL A 11 -7.61 5.74 11.51
CA VAL A 11 -7.44 6.85 10.55
C VAL A 11 -8.23 6.60 9.27
N ILE A 12 -8.21 5.36 8.75
CA ILE A 12 -8.97 5.00 7.55
C ILE A 12 -10.48 5.06 7.83
N SER A 13 -10.95 4.58 8.98
CA SER A 13 -12.38 4.64 9.33
C SER A 13 -12.87 6.09 9.44
N GLN A 14 -12.09 6.97 10.05
CA GLN A 14 -12.39 8.40 10.13
C GLN A 14 -12.43 9.05 8.74
N SER A 15 -11.54 8.65 7.81
CA SER A 15 -11.51 9.21 6.45
C SER A 15 -12.77 8.90 5.63
N ILE A 16 -13.47 7.81 5.96
CA ILE A 16 -14.77 7.45 5.36
C ILE A 16 -15.97 7.90 6.21
N GLY A 17 -15.76 8.73 7.23
CA GLY A 17 -16.81 9.32 8.06
C GLY A 17 -17.25 8.47 9.26
N ILE A 18 -16.53 7.40 9.60
CA ILE A 18 -16.80 6.56 10.77
C ILE A 18 -15.86 6.99 11.90
N SER A 19 -16.34 7.85 12.80
CA SER A 19 -15.50 8.41 13.88
C SER A 19 -15.40 7.55 15.14
N ASN A 20 -16.38 6.66 15.37
CA ASN A 20 -16.52 5.92 16.63
C ASN A 20 -16.51 4.40 16.36
N LEU A 21 -15.39 3.89 15.85
CA LEU A 21 -15.20 2.44 15.69
C LEU A 21 -14.96 1.79 17.07
N SER A 22 -15.58 0.64 17.32
CA SER A 22 -15.40 -0.06 18.60
C SER A 22 -13.94 -0.50 18.76
N PRO A 23 -13.27 -0.23 19.91
CA PRO A 23 -11.91 -0.68 20.17
C PRO A 23 -11.73 -2.19 20.04
N ASP A 24 -12.77 -2.97 20.36
CA ASP A 24 -12.73 -4.44 20.30
C ASP A 24 -12.62 -4.98 18.86
N VAL A 25 -12.93 -4.17 17.85
CA VAL A 25 -12.88 -4.56 16.43
C VAL A 25 -11.49 -4.33 15.83
N LEU A 26 -10.72 -3.37 16.37
CA LEU A 26 -9.42 -2.97 15.82
C LEU A 26 -8.42 -4.15 15.75
N PRO A 27 -8.24 -4.98 16.80
CA PRO A 27 -7.28 -6.07 16.75
C PRO A 27 -7.66 -7.16 15.73
N ALA A 28 -8.96 -7.42 15.59
CA ALA A 28 -9.49 -8.42 14.66
C ALA A 28 -9.30 -7.96 13.21
N LEU A 29 -9.59 -6.69 12.91
CA LEU A 29 -9.42 -6.14 11.58
C LEU A 29 -7.93 -6.00 11.21
N ALA A 30 -7.06 -5.63 12.15
CA ALA A 30 -5.61 -5.60 11.94
C ALA A 30 -5.06 -6.98 11.54
N ALA A 31 -5.49 -8.03 12.26
CA ALA A 31 -5.09 -9.39 11.97
C ALA A 31 -5.57 -9.87 10.59
N ASP A 32 -6.81 -9.55 10.20
CA ASP A 32 -7.35 -9.92 8.88
C ASP A 32 -6.63 -9.18 7.74
N VAL A 33 -6.40 -7.87 7.89
CA VAL A 33 -5.64 -7.06 6.91
C VAL A 33 -4.23 -7.63 6.72
N GLU A 34 -3.53 -7.95 7.81
CA GLU A 34 -2.21 -8.55 7.73
C GLU A 34 -2.23 -9.91 7.03
N TYR A 35 -3.24 -10.75 7.32
CA TYR A 35 -3.42 -12.02 6.65
C TYR A 35 -3.57 -11.85 5.13
N ARG A 36 -4.41 -10.89 4.68
CA ARG A 36 -4.61 -10.59 3.26
C ARG A 36 -3.33 -10.10 2.59
N ILE A 37 -2.59 -9.21 3.23
CA ILE A 37 -1.30 -8.73 2.72
C ILE A 37 -0.32 -9.90 2.56
N ARG A 38 -0.21 -10.77 3.57
CA ARG A 38 0.67 -11.96 3.51
C ARG A 38 0.26 -12.91 2.39
N GLU A 39 -1.04 -13.10 2.17
CA GLU A 39 -1.56 -13.96 1.10
C GLU A 39 -1.15 -13.42 -0.30
N ILE A 40 -1.30 -12.13 -0.55
CA ILE A 40 -0.88 -11.49 -1.81
C ILE A 40 0.63 -11.57 -1.98
N MET A 41 1.41 -11.31 -0.92
CA MET A 41 2.88 -11.37 -0.99
C MET A 41 3.40 -12.78 -1.25
N GLN A 42 2.74 -13.81 -0.72
CA GLN A 42 3.11 -15.19 -1.02
C GLN A 42 2.93 -15.52 -2.50
N GLU A 43 1.86 -15.04 -3.12
CA GLU A 43 1.62 -15.24 -4.55
C GLU A 43 2.61 -14.43 -5.40
N ALA A 44 2.91 -13.19 -5.01
CA ALA A 44 3.89 -12.36 -5.69
C ALA A 44 5.30 -13.00 -5.68
N ILE A 45 5.69 -13.61 -4.55
CA ILE A 45 6.95 -14.36 -4.46
C ILE A 45 6.98 -15.56 -5.42
N LYS A 46 5.84 -16.22 -5.67
CA LYS A 46 5.76 -17.29 -6.68
C LYS A 46 5.95 -16.72 -8.09
N CYS A 47 5.28 -15.63 -8.43
CA CYS A 47 5.46 -14.93 -9.71
C CYS A 47 6.92 -14.54 -9.96
N MET A 48 7.58 -13.98 -8.93
CA MET A 48 9.00 -13.62 -8.97
C MET A 48 9.91 -14.84 -9.22
N ARG A 49 9.70 -15.92 -8.47
CA ARG A 49 10.49 -17.16 -8.60
C ARG A 49 10.27 -17.85 -9.94
N HIS A 50 9.05 -17.87 -10.45
CA HIS A 50 8.74 -18.38 -11.80
C HIS A 50 9.38 -17.51 -12.90
N SER A 51 9.58 -16.22 -12.64
CA SER A 51 10.34 -15.30 -13.48
C SER A 51 11.87 -15.42 -13.33
N LYS A 52 12.36 -16.39 -12.54
CA LYS A 52 13.80 -16.63 -12.25
C LYS A 52 14.52 -15.41 -11.63
N ARG A 53 13.78 -14.57 -10.91
CA ARG A 53 14.33 -13.40 -10.18
C ARG A 53 14.38 -13.67 -8.68
N THR A 54 15.28 -12.98 -7.99
CA THR A 54 15.38 -12.97 -6.51
C THR A 54 14.94 -11.63 -5.90
N THR A 55 14.82 -10.60 -6.73
CA THR A 55 14.29 -9.29 -6.36
C THR A 55 12.83 -9.21 -6.78
N LEU A 56 11.96 -8.93 -5.81
CA LEU A 56 10.53 -8.73 -6.01
C LEU A 56 10.29 -7.37 -6.67
N SER A 57 9.57 -7.34 -7.80
CA SER A 57 9.15 -6.11 -8.47
C SER A 57 7.67 -5.83 -8.27
N THR A 58 7.23 -4.62 -8.62
CA THR A 58 5.81 -4.24 -8.65
C THR A 58 5.00 -5.13 -9.59
N ASP A 59 5.57 -5.52 -10.74
CA ASP A 59 4.93 -6.44 -11.69
C ASP A 59 4.58 -7.81 -11.09
N ASP A 60 5.38 -8.30 -10.14
CA ASP A 60 5.09 -9.56 -9.43
C ASP A 60 3.86 -9.42 -8.53
N VAL A 61 3.71 -8.25 -7.90
CA VAL A 61 2.56 -7.93 -7.05
C VAL A 61 1.31 -7.74 -7.90
N ASP A 62 1.41 -7.05 -9.04
CA ASP A 62 0.28 -6.87 -9.97
C ASP A 62 -0.20 -8.21 -10.55
N SER A 63 0.74 -9.11 -10.86
CA SER A 63 0.42 -10.48 -11.27
C SER A 63 -0.32 -11.23 -10.17
N ALA A 64 0.13 -11.10 -8.92
CA ALA A 64 -0.52 -11.71 -7.76
C ALA A 64 -1.93 -11.15 -7.50
N LEU A 65 -2.12 -9.83 -7.61
CA LEU A 65 -3.44 -9.19 -7.49
C LEU A 65 -4.40 -9.76 -8.54
N THR A 66 -3.95 -9.86 -9.79
CA THR A 66 -4.72 -10.43 -10.90
C THR A 66 -5.10 -11.89 -10.63
N LEU A 67 -4.15 -12.72 -10.19
CA LEU A 67 -4.39 -14.13 -9.84
C LEU A 67 -5.41 -14.30 -8.70
N ARG A 68 -5.48 -13.33 -7.80
CA ARG A 68 -6.39 -13.31 -6.65
C ARG A 68 -7.71 -12.60 -6.92
N ASN A 69 -7.96 -12.15 -8.16
CA ASN A 69 -9.12 -11.34 -8.55
C ASN A 69 -9.29 -10.07 -7.69
N VAL A 70 -8.17 -9.45 -7.32
CA VAL A 70 -8.15 -8.14 -6.66
C VAL A 70 -7.98 -7.06 -7.73
N GLU A 71 -8.61 -5.91 -7.51
CA GLU A 71 -8.48 -4.77 -8.42
C GLU A 71 -6.99 -4.34 -8.55
N PRO A 72 -6.52 -4.07 -9.79
CA PRO A 72 -5.14 -3.68 -10.01
C PRO A 72 -4.85 -2.28 -9.45
N ILE A 73 -3.63 -2.09 -8.94
CA ILE A 73 -3.17 -0.80 -8.40
C ILE A 73 -2.30 -0.12 -9.45
N TYR A 74 -2.84 0.92 -10.09
CA TYR A 74 -2.11 1.69 -11.10
C TYR A 74 -1.16 2.73 -10.49
N GLY A 75 -0.20 3.21 -11.28
CA GLY A 75 0.69 4.32 -10.90
C GLY A 75 2.09 3.88 -10.40
N PHE A 76 2.44 2.60 -10.49
CA PHE A 76 3.72 2.06 -9.99
C PHE A 76 4.68 1.59 -11.09
N ALA A 77 4.46 2.01 -12.34
CA ALA A 77 5.30 1.67 -13.48
C ALA A 77 6.51 2.61 -13.65
N SER A 78 6.48 3.79 -13.04
CA SER A 78 7.61 4.72 -13.09
C SER A 78 8.75 4.20 -12.22
N GLY A 79 9.99 4.31 -12.72
CA GLY A 79 11.20 4.03 -11.93
C GLY A 79 11.47 5.08 -10.84
N ASP A 80 10.66 6.13 -10.76
CA ASP A 80 10.83 7.20 -9.78
C ASP A 80 10.39 6.73 -8.38
N PRO A 81 11.26 6.87 -7.37
CA PRO A 81 10.93 6.46 -6.01
C PRO A 81 9.90 7.40 -5.38
N LEU A 82 8.93 6.84 -4.67
CA LEU A 82 8.00 7.61 -3.85
C LEU A 82 8.74 8.38 -2.75
N ARG A 83 8.46 9.68 -2.65
CA ARG A 83 9.11 10.59 -1.69
C ARG A 83 8.17 10.88 -0.52
N PHE A 84 8.22 10.03 0.50
CA PHE A 84 7.50 10.25 1.74
C PHE A 84 8.10 11.43 2.51
N ARG A 85 7.28 12.45 2.77
CA ARG A 85 7.62 13.60 3.61
C ARG A 85 6.81 13.58 4.89
N ARG A 86 7.47 13.90 6.01
CA ARG A 86 6.79 14.08 7.29
C ARG A 86 6.04 15.42 7.31
N ALA A 87 4.79 15.42 7.74
CA ALA A 87 4.01 16.64 7.90
C ALA A 87 4.60 17.53 9.01
N ALA A 88 4.69 18.83 8.75
CA ALA A 88 5.25 19.78 9.72
C ALA A 88 4.39 19.80 11.00
N GLY A 89 5.05 19.70 12.16
CA GLY A 89 4.36 19.66 13.46
C GLY A 89 3.80 18.30 13.87
N HIS A 90 3.89 17.27 13.02
CA HIS A 90 3.42 15.92 13.33
C HIS A 90 4.58 14.91 13.30
N LYS A 91 4.63 14.01 14.28
CA LYS A 91 5.71 13.02 14.39
C LYS A 91 5.50 11.81 13.48
N ASP A 92 4.24 11.37 13.36
CA ASP A 92 3.89 10.08 12.79
C ASP A 92 2.95 10.22 11.56
N LEU A 93 2.83 11.43 11.01
CA LEU A 93 2.05 11.72 9.81
C LEU A 93 2.99 11.96 8.62
N PHE A 94 2.76 11.21 7.54
CA PHE A 94 3.53 11.29 6.31
C PHE A 94 2.59 11.51 5.12
N TYR A 95 3.07 12.23 4.11
CA TYR A 95 2.40 12.40 2.83
C TYR A 95 3.40 12.15 1.69
N ILE A 96 2.89 11.84 0.51
CA ILE A 96 3.70 11.72 -0.71
C ILE A 96 3.79 13.12 -1.32
N GLU A 97 5.02 13.65 -1.46
CA GLU A 97 5.19 14.89 -2.20
C GLU A 97 5.13 14.61 -3.69
N GLU A 98 4.06 15.09 -4.32
CA GLU A 98 3.94 15.15 -5.77
C GLU A 98 4.25 16.58 -6.23
N LYS A 99 5.16 16.70 -7.19
CA LYS A 99 5.45 17.98 -7.82
C LYS A 99 4.60 18.09 -9.08
N ASP A 100 3.90 19.20 -9.20
CA ASP A 100 3.27 19.56 -10.46
C ASP A 100 4.36 19.76 -11.52
N ILE A 101 4.12 19.23 -12.70
CA ILE A 101 5.00 19.34 -13.86
C ILE A 101 4.18 19.99 -14.98
N GLU A 102 4.78 20.92 -15.72
CA GLU A 102 4.10 21.49 -16.88
C GLU A 102 4.10 20.48 -18.02
N PHE A 103 2.99 20.41 -18.79
CA PHE A 103 2.92 19.50 -19.93
C PHE A 103 4.06 19.68 -20.94
N LYS A 104 4.59 20.90 -21.08
CA LYS A 104 5.74 21.19 -21.95
C LYS A 104 6.98 20.40 -21.54
N ASP A 105 7.23 20.26 -20.24
CA ASP A 105 8.38 19.55 -19.69
C ASP A 105 8.30 18.03 -19.86
N VAL A 106 7.12 17.51 -20.22
CA VAL A 106 6.88 16.06 -20.45
C VAL A 106 6.88 15.71 -21.95
N ILE A 107 6.45 16.66 -22.80
CA ILE A 107 6.24 16.43 -24.23
C ILE A 107 7.49 16.74 -25.06
N GLU A 108 8.29 17.74 -24.66
CA GLU A 108 9.55 18.11 -25.32
C GLU A 108 10.71 17.18 -24.92
#